data_AF-A0A316NK82-F1
#
_entry.id   AF-A0A316NK82-F1
#
_cell.length_a   1.000
_cell.length_b   1.000
_cell.length_c   1.000
_cell.angle_alpha   90.00
_cell.angle_beta   90.00
_cell.angle_gamma   90.00
#
_symmetry.space_group_name_H-M   'P 1'
#
loop_
_entity.id
_entity.type
_entity.pdbx_description
1 polymer ?
#
loop_
_entity_poly.entity_id
_entity_poly.type
_entity_poly.pdbx_seq_one_letter_code
_entity_poly.pdbx_strand_id
1 'polypeptide(L)'
;MSFSVIVSIIIIIVAVSAAASFVLRDNEGRIKPALAVLSLVLAGFAAVLCAYGSENGTIYAKADGDPQATVRQFFDAVCAGDYSSAYDCLENYGSLGLENFPSTETGELVYAALRESYAYELLEQAEVDKLSARQRVSFTYLNLPAMEEDAAAETEKVLEKLVRSRPRKEVYDADDNYLPAVTDEAYKTAITNVLKNADSYRTAAELTVTLDYVDGRWLINADSALLSALMGGAA
;
A
#
# COMPACT_ATOMS: atom_id res chain seq x y z
N MET A 1 -1.49 -25.31 -21.47
CA MET A 1 -0.18 -25.81 -21.93
C MET A 1 0.01 -25.29 -23.36
N SER A 2 1.01 -24.44 -23.61
CA SER A 2 1.16 -23.79 -24.91
C SER A 2 1.50 -24.82 -26.01
N PHE A 3 1.06 -24.59 -27.24
CA PHE A 3 1.37 -25.46 -28.37
C PHE A 3 2.89 -25.63 -28.58
N SER A 4 3.67 -24.59 -28.28
CA SER A 4 5.13 -24.58 -28.35
C SER A 4 5.79 -25.58 -27.39
N VAL A 5 5.23 -25.73 -26.18
CA VAL A 5 5.72 -26.68 -25.17
C VAL A 5 5.47 -28.12 -25.59
N ILE A 6 4.28 -28.39 -26.11
CA ILE A 6 3.91 -29.72 -26.58
C ILE A 6 4.85 -30.13 -27.72
N VAL A 7 5.11 -29.23 -28.67
CA VAL A 7 6.05 -29.46 -29.78
C VAL A 7 7.48 -29.68 -29.28
N SER A 8 7.96 -28.89 -28.32
CA SER A 8 9.32 -29.01 -27.78
C SER A 8 9.53 -30.32 -27.01
N ILE A 9 8.54 -30.74 -26.22
CA ILE A 9 8.56 -32.04 -25.52
C ILE A 9 8.59 -33.19 -26.54
N ILE A 10 7.78 -33.12 -27.59
CA ILE A 10 7.75 -34.14 -28.65
C ILE A 10 9.12 -34.22 -29.36
N ILE A 11 9.75 -33.07 -29.69
CA ILE A 11 11.07 -33.05 -30.34
C ILE A 11 12.14 -33.68 -29.45
N ILE A 12 12.15 -33.39 -28.14
CA ILE A 12 13.10 -33.98 -27.19
C ILE A 12 12.90 -35.49 -27.08
N ILE A 13 11.66 -35.96 -26.96
CA ILE A 13 11.35 -37.40 -26.88
C ILE A 13 11.79 -38.13 -28.16
N VAL A 14 11.55 -37.53 -29.34
CA VAL A 14 11.97 -38.10 -30.62
C VAL A 14 13.50 -38.14 -30.74
N ALA A 15 14.21 -37.09 -30.33
CA ALA A 15 15.67 -37.05 -30.34
C ALA A 15 16.30 -38.09 -29.40
N VAL A 16 15.75 -38.25 -28.19
CA VAL A 16 16.17 -39.26 -27.21
C VAL A 16 15.91 -40.68 -27.75
N SER A 17 14.76 -40.91 -28.38
CA SER A 17 14.42 -42.21 -28.96
C SER A 17 15.34 -42.59 -30.14
N ALA A 18 15.69 -41.61 -30.98
CA ALA A 18 16.62 -41.80 -32.10
C ALA A 18 18.05 -42.09 -31.62
N ALA A 19 18.54 -41.36 -30.62
CA ALA A 19 19.88 -41.57 -30.07
C ALA A 19 19.97 -42.92 -29.30
N ALA A 20 18.94 -43.33 -28.57
CA ALA A 20 18.88 -44.66 -27.95
C ALA A 20 18.90 -45.78 -29.00
N SER A 21 18.18 -45.60 -30.11
CA SER A 21 18.18 -46.57 -31.23
C SER A 21 19.55 -46.67 -31.92
N PHE A 22 20.29 -45.56 -32.01
CA PHE A 22 21.66 -45.54 -32.56
C PHE A 22 22.65 -46.26 -31.64
N VAL A 23 22.58 -46.01 -30.32
CA VAL A 23 23.43 -46.66 -29.31
C VAL A 23 23.15 -48.17 -29.20
N LEU A 24 21.90 -48.60 -29.32
CA LEU A 24 21.54 -50.03 -29.33
C LEU A 24 21.97 -50.75 -30.61
N ARG A 25 22.20 -49.99 -31.70
CA ARG A 25 22.64 -50.53 -33.00
C ARG A 25 24.17 -50.58 -33.12
N ASP A 26 24.88 -49.84 -32.28
CA ASP A 26 26.34 -49.85 -32.21
C ASP A 26 26.82 -51.09 -31.45
N ASN A 27 27.34 -52.06 -32.19
CA ASN A 27 27.64 -53.41 -31.71
C ASN A 27 29.14 -53.59 -31.34
N GLU A 28 29.86 -52.47 -31.17
CA GLU A 28 31.23 -52.48 -30.68
C GLU A 28 31.23 -52.22 -29.17
N GLY A 29 31.52 -53.25 -28.38
CA GLY A 29 31.38 -53.34 -26.92
C GLY A 29 32.22 -52.38 -26.05
N ARG A 30 32.37 -51.11 -26.44
CA ARG A 30 33.07 -50.06 -25.67
C ARG A 30 32.14 -49.28 -24.74
N ILE A 31 30.83 -49.31 -24.96
CA ILE A 31 29.85 -48.56 -24.15
C ILE A 31 28.85 -49.55 -23.55
N LYS A 32 28.63 -49.48 -22.23
CA LYS A 32 27.54 -50.24 -21.58
C LYS A 32 26.21 -49.61 -22.02
N PRO A 33 25.41 -50.24 -22.89
CA PRO A 33 24.25 -49.61 -23.52
C PRO A 33 23.21 -49.14 -22.50
N ALA A 34 23.07 -49.87 -21.38
CA ALA A 34 22.17 -49.50 -20.30
C ALA A 34 22.52 -48.16 -19.64
N LEU A 35 23.80 -47.82 -19.46
CA LEU A 35 24.22 -46.55 -18.84
C LEU A 35 24.06 -45.37 -19.78
N ALA A 36 24.30 -45.58 -21.08
CA ALA A 36 24.15 -44.54 -22.10
C ALA A 36 22.68 -44.18 -22.35
N VAL A 37 21.78 -45.17 -22.33
CA VAL A 37 20.33 -44.91 -22.41
C VAL A 37 19.86 -44.18 -21.16
N LEU A 38 20.35 -44.56 -19.97
CA LEU A 38 19.97 -43.90 -18.72
C LEU A 38 20.41 -42.43 -18.69
N SER A 39 21.64 -42.11 -19.09
CA SER A 39 22.12 -40.72 -19.12
C SER A 39 21.35 -39.86 -20.11
N LEU A 40 20.97 -40.44 -21.26
CA LEU A 40 20.18 -39.78 -22.28
C LEU A 40 18.76 -39.48 -21.79
N VAL A 41 18.12 -40.42 -21.10
CA VAL A 41 16.80 -40.21 -20.49
C VAL A 41 16.87 -39.14 -19.40
N LEU A 42 17.91 -39.16 -18.56
CA LEU A 42 18.08 -38.18 -17.50
C LEU A 42 18.32 -36.76 -18.05
N ALA A 43 19.13 -36.64 -19.11
CA ALA A 43 19.36 -35.37 -19.79
C ALA A 43 18.10 -34.86 -20.50
N GLY A 44 17.33 -35.74 -21.13
CA GLY A 44 16.03 -35.40 -21.71
C GLY A 44 15.03 -34.92 -20.66
N PHE A 45 14.97 -35.59 -19.51
CA PHE A 45 14.12 -35.19 -18.38
C PHE A 45 14.53 -33.83 -17.81
N ALA A 46 15.84 -33.59 -17.64
CA ALA A 46 16.37 -32.29 -17.21
C ALA A 46 16.02 -31.17 -18.21
N ALA A 47 16.14 -31.43 -19.52
CA ALA A 47 15.78 -30.46 -20.56
C ALA A 47 14.27 -30.13 -20.55
N VAL A 48 13.41 -31.13 -20.36
CA VAL A 48 11.97 -30.93 -20.20
C VAL A 48 11.66 -30.12 -18.95
N LEU A 49 12.32 -30.40 -17.82
CA LEU A 49 12.16 -29.62 -16.60
C LEU A 49 12.63 -28.16 -16.76
N CYS A 50 13.73 -27.92 -17.46
CA CYS A 50 14.21 -26.56 -17.75
C CYS A 50 13.26 -25.80 -18.68
N ALA A 51 12.76 -26.44 -19.74
CA ALA A 51 11.79 -25.82 -20.65
C ALA A 51 10.46 -25.52 -19.93
N TYR A 52 9.97 -26.48 -19.13
CA TYR A 52 8.76 -26.30 -18.32
C TYR A 52 8.94 -25.21 -17.26
N GLY A 53 10.09 -25.15 -16.59
CA GLY A 53 10.42 -24.13 -15.59
C GLY A 53 10.68 -22.74 -16.19
N SER A 54 11.12 -22.66 -17.46
CA SER A 54 11.30 -21.39 -18.15
C SER A 54 9.98 -20.72 -18.53
N GLU A 55 8.94 -21.49 -18.88
CA GLU A 55 7.61 -20.93 -19.19
C GLU A 55 6.73 -20.77 -17.95
N ASN A 56 6.83 -21.68 -16.96
CA ASN A 56 5.97 -21.64 -15.76
C ASN A 56 6.63 -21.00 -14.53
N GLY A 57 7.88 -20.53 -14.64
CA GLY A 57 8.66 -20.12 -13.48
C GLY A 57 8.97 -21.30 -12.55
N THR A 58 9.86 -21.08 -11.59
CA THR A 58 10.15 -22.03 -10.50
C THR A 58 8.84 -22.45 -9.81
N ILE A 59 8.66 -23.76 -9.61
CA ILE A 59 7.46 -24.45 -9.07
C ILE A 59 6.96 -23.97 -7.69
N TYR A 60 7.58 -22.97 -7.07
CA TYR A 60 7.25 -22.52 -5.73
C TYR A 60 6.63 -21.13 -5.72
N ALA A 61 5.44 -21.06 -5.12
CA ALA A 61 4.63 -19.89 -4.80
C ALA A 61 3.80 -19.34 -5.98
N LYS A 62 2.67 -20.01 -6.24
CA LYS A 62 1.48 -19.33 -6.76
C LYS A 62 0.87 -18.61 -5.57
N ALA A 63 0.79 -17.28 -5.60
CA ALA A 63 0.06 -16.55 -4.58
C ALA A 63 -1.41 -17.00 -4.58
N ASP A 64 -1.93 -17.33 -3.40
CA ASP A 64 -3.33 -17.70 -3.19
C ASP A 64 -4.07 -16.53 -2.54
N GLY A 65 -5.37 -16.41 -2.79
CA GLY A 65 -6.18 -15.29 -2.30
C GLY A 65 -6.15 -14.04 -3.19
N ASP A 66 -7.07 -13.13 -2.88
CA ASP A 66 -7.33 -11.90 -3.64
C ASP A 66 -6.61 -10.70 -3.01
N PRO A 67 -5.60 -10.10 -3.66
CA PRO A 67 -4.93 -8.91 -3.14
C PRO A 67 -5.89 -7.72 -3.00
N GLN A 68 -6.93 -7.65 -3.84
CA GLN A 68 -7.93 -6.58 -3.75
C GLN A 68 -8.73 -6.67 -2.43
N ALA A 69 -8.94 -7.89 -1.92
CA ALA A 69 -9.58 -8.10 -0.62
C ALA A 69 -8.74 -7.56 0.54
N THR A 70 -7.42 -7.75 0.51
CA THR A 70 -6.51 -7.16 1.52
C THR A 70 -6.54 -5.63 1.47
N VAL A 71 -6.48 -5.04 0.28
CA VAL A 71 -6.57 -3.57 0.14
C VAL A 71 -7.90 -3.04 0.67
N ARG A 72 -9.01 -3.70 0.33
CA ARG A 72 -10.34 -3.36 0.84
C ARG A 72 -10.38 -3.45 2.36
N GLN A 73 -9.88 -4.54 2.94
CA GLN A 73 -9.83 -4.74 4.38
C GLN A 73 -9.04 -3.64 5.09
N PHE A 74 -7.89 -3.26 4.54
CA PHE A 74 -7.07 -2.18 5.08
C PHE A 74 -7.83 -0.84 5.11
N PHE A 75 -8.37 -0.41 3.97
CA PHE A 75 -9.07 0.89 3.91
C PHE A 75 -10.40 0.89 4.67
N ASP A 76 -11.14 -0.23 4.68
CA ASP A 76 -12.33 -0.39 5.53
C ASP A 76 -11.97 -0.25 7.00
N ALA A 77 -10.89 -0.89 7.44
CA ALA A 77 -10.40 -0.80 8.82
C ALA A 77 -9.94 0.62 9.18
N VAL A 78 -9.23 1.31 8.28
CA VAL A 78 -8.83 2.71 8.47
C VAL A 78 -10.05 3.64 8.60
N CYS A 79 -11.04 3.50 7.72
CA CYS A 79 -12.26 4.31 7.76
C CYS A 79 -13.12 3.99 8.99
N ALA A 80 -13.15 2.73 9.43
CA ALA A 80 -13.83 2.31 10.66
C ALA A 80 -13.07 2.69 11.94
N GLY A 81 -11.79 3.05 11.83
CA GLY A 81 -10.92 3.33 12.96
C GLY A 81 -10.36 2.11 13.68
N ASP A 82 -10.44 0.93 13.06
CA ASP A 82 -9.86 -0.32 13.56
C ASP A 82 -8.39 -0.44 13.11
N TYR A 83 -7.51 0.28 13.78
CA TYR A 83 -6.08 0.31 13.43
C TYR A 83 -5.38 -1.03 13.66
N SER A 84 -5.90 -1.90 14.55
CA SER A 84 -5.33 -3.23 14.74
C SER A 84 -5.47 -4.05 13.46
N SER A 85 -6.68 -4.11 12.92
CA SER A 85 -6.94 -4.84 11.66
C SER A 85 -6.23 -4.20 10.47
N ALA A 86 -6.09 -2.87 10.46
CA ALA A 86 -5.35 -2.16 9.41
C ALA A 86 -3.85 -2.52 9.45
N TYR A 87 -3.22 -2.51 10.62
CA TYR A 87 -1.79 -2.81 10.75
C TYR A 87 -1.48 -4.28 10.47
N ASP A 88 -2.41 -5.19 10.76
CA ASP A 88 -2.26 -6.62 10.39
C ASP A 88 -2.15 -6.84 8.87
N CYS A 89 -2.66 -5.90 8.06
CA CYS A 89 -2.58 -5.92 6.61
C CYS A 89 -1.28 -5.32 6.05
N LEU A 90 -0.44 -4.71 6.89
CA LEU A 90 0.82 -4.09 6.47
C LEU A 90 1.99 -5.08 6.59
N GLU A 91 2.93 -4.99 5.66
CA GLU A 91 4.21 -5.71 5.76
C GLU A 91 5.24 -4.91 6.57
N ASN A 92 5.39 -3.63 6.22
CA ASN A 92 6.54 -2.82 6.62
C ASN A 92 6.39 -2.11 7.97
N TYR A 93 5.18 -2.05 8.52
CA TYR A 93 4.87 -1.25 9.70
C TYR A 93 4.01 -2.05 10.69
N GLY A 94 4.44 -2.10 11.95
CA GLY A 94 3.63 -2.66 13.04
C GLY A 94 2.65 -1.65 13.67
N SER A 95 2.89 -0.36 13.47
CA SER A 95 1.97 0.73 13.80
C SER A 95 2.34 1.96 12.98
N LEU A 96 1.32 2.72 12.56
CA LEU A 96 1.47 4.02 11.90
C LEU A 96 1.23 5.19 12.87
N GLY A 97 1.01 4.90 14.15
CA GLY A 97 0.73 5.90 15.18
C GLY A 97 -0.63 6.59 15.03
N LEU A 98 -1.49 6.12 14.12
CA LEU A 98 -2.84 6.65 13.92
C LEU A 98 -3.72 6.45 15.16
N GLU A 99 -3.41 5.49 16.03
CA GLU A 99 -4.10 5.27 17.31
C GLU A 99 -3.85 6.37 18.36
N ASN A 100 -2.84 7.22 18.15
CA ASN A 100 -2.47 8.25 19.11
C ASN A 100 -3.32 9.50 18.91
N PHE A 101 -4.24 9.72 19.84
CA PHE A 101 -5.04 10.93 19.87
C PHE A 101 -4.19 12.14 20.31
N PRO A 102 -4.36 13.31 19.68
CA PRO A 102 -3.78 14.54 20.19
C PRO A 102 -4.25 14.82 21.61
N SER A 103 -3.36 15.35 22.45
CA SER A 103 -3.68 15.67 23.86
C SER A 103 -4.41 17.01 24.05
N THR A 104 -4.63 17.76 22.97
CA THR A 104 -5.27 19.08 22.98
C THR A 104 -6.67 18.99 22.40
N GLU A 105 -7.62 19.72 22.98
CA GLU A 105 -9.02 19.76 22.52
C GLU A 105 -9.12 20.15 21.03
N THR A 106 -8.34 21.13 20.60
CA THR A 106 -8.28 21.55 19.19
C THR A 106 -7.70 20.46 18.28
N GLY A 107 -6.71 19.72 18.77
CA GLY A 107 -6.14 18.58 18.06
C GLY A 107 -7.15 17.44 17.90
N GLU A 108 -7.94 17.14 18.93
CA GLU A 108 -9.03 16.16 18.85
C GLU A 108 -10.06 16.53 17.78
N LEU A 109 -10.44 17.82 17.68
CA LEU A 109 -11.39 18.30 16.66
C LEU A 109 -10.86 18.11 15.24
N VAL A 110 -9.61 18.51 14.98
CA VAL A 110 -8.98 18.37 13.66
C VAL A 110 -8.81 16.89 13.31
N TYR A 111 -8.38 16.08 14.27
CA TYR A 111 -8.17 14.66 14.06
C TYR A 111 -9.50 13.91 13.82
N ALA A 112 -10.58 14.29 14.51
CA ALA A 112 -11.91 13.77 14.24
C ALA A 112 -12.39 14.12 12.83
N ALA A 113 -12.22 15.38 12.40
CA ALA A 113 -12.58 15.82 11.05
C ALA A 113 -11.74 15.11 9.97
N LEU A 114 -10.46 14.88 10.22
CA LEU A 114 -9.60 14.08 9.34
C LEU A 114 -10.14 12.66 9.19
N ARG A 115 -10.49 11.98 10.29
CA ARG A 115 -11.03 10.62 10.23
C ARG A 115 -12.39 10.54 9.54
N GLU A 116 -13.27 11.50 9.80
CA GLU A 116 -14.58 11.59 9.15
C GLU A 116 -14.46 11.87 7.65
N SER A 117 -13.35 12.47 7.21
CA SER A 117 -13.09 12.73 5.79
C SER A 117 -12.62 11.51 5.00
N TYR A 118 -12.17 10.45 5.68
CA TYR A 118 -11.63 9.28 5.00
C TYR A 118 -12.71 8.56 4.20
N ALA A 119 -12.48 8.47 2.91
CA ALA A 119 -13.25 7.64 2.00
C ALA A 119 -12.31 7.08 0.94
N TYR A 120 -12.67 5.95 0.35
CA TYR A 120 -11.84 5.35 -0.68
C TYR A 120 -12.67 4.68 -1.77
N GLU A 121 -12.11 4.64 -2.97
CA GLU A 121 -12.66 3.93 -4.11
C GLU A 121 -11.56 3.15 -4.82
N LEU A 122 -11.81 1.88 -5.13
CA LEU A 122 -10.87 1.04 -5.87
C LEU A 122 -10.98 1.38 -7.36
N LEU A 123 -9.90 1.92 -7.92
CA LEU A 123 -9.79 2.23 -9.34
C LEU A 123 -9.22 0.99 -10.01
N GLU A 124 -10.06 0.25 -10.75
CA GLU A 124 -9.66 -0.96 -11.50
C GLU A 124 -9.43 -2.21 -10.63
N GLN A 125 -9.22 -3.35 -11.29
CA GLN A 125 -8.85 -4.61 -10.64
C GLN A 125 -7.36 -4.62 -10.30
N ALA A 126 -6.98 -5.36 -9.26
CA ALA A 126 -5.58 -5.52 -8.89
C ALA A 126 -4.79 -6.24 -9.99
N GLU A 127 -3.64 -5.66 -10.36
CA GLU A 127 -2.67 -6.30 -11.24
C GLU A 127 -1.75 -7.21 -10.43
N VAL A 128 -1.78 -8.52 -10.69
CA VAL A 128 -0.95 -9.51 -9.99
C VAL A 128 0.22 -9.92 -10.88
N ASP A 129 1.43 -9.75 -10.39
CA ASP A 129 2.67 -10.27 -10.98
C ASP A 129 3.38 -11.20 -10.00
N LYS A 130 3.12 -12.50 -10.13
CA LYS A 130 3.68 -13.57 -9.30
C LYS A 130 3.38 -13.40 -7.80
N LEU A 131 4.33 -12.81 -7.06
CA LEU A 131 4.27 -12.59 -5.61
C LEU A 131 4.08 -11.13 -5.24
N SER A 132 3.96 -10.25 -6.23
CA SER A 132 3.65 -8.85 -6.01
C SER A 132 2.33 -8.51 -6.69
N ALA A 133 1.59 -7.56 -6.12
CA ALA A 133 0.38 -7.03 -6.72
C ALA A 133 0.35 -5.50 -6.62
N ARG A 134 -0.42 -4.88 -7.51
CA ARG A 134 -0.68 -3.43 -7.50
C ARG A 134 -2.16 -3.17 -7.59
N GLN A 135 -2.65 -2.29 -6.73
CA GLN A 135 -4.04 -1.83 -6.75
C GLN A 135 -4.05 -0.31 -6.76
N ARG A 136 -4.72 0.27 -7.75
CA ARG A 136 -4.97 1.71 -7.76
C ARG A 136 -6.17 2.03 -6.88
N VAL A 137 -6.05 3.08 -6.09
CA VAL A 137 -7.08 3.50 -5.12
C VAL A 137 -7.19 5.02 -5.17
N SER A 138 -8.40 5.55 -5.28
CA SER A 138 -8.67 6.95 -4.97
C SER A 138 -8.94 7.04 -3.48
N PHE A 139 -8.11 7.77 -2.74
CA PHE A 139 -8.29 7.99 -1.30
C PHE A 139 -8.62 9.45 -1.04
N THR A 140 -9.78 9.70 -0.47
CA THR A 140 -10.25 11.02 -0.05
C THR A 140 -9.87 11.25 1.41
N TYR A 141 -9.31 12.42 1.70
CA TYR A 141 -8.91 12.83 3.03
C TYR A 141 -8.98 14.36 3.17
N LEU A 142 -8.90 14.86 4.40
CA LEU A 142 -8.86 16.27 4.74
C LEU A 142 -7.46 16.82 4.49
N ASN A 143 -7.33 17.79 3.59
CA ASN A 143 -6.07 18.48 3.32
C ASN A 143 -5.72 19.42 4.49
N LEU A 144 -4.91 18.91 5.42
CA LEU A 144 -4.48 19.65 6.60
C LEU A 144 -3.65 20.90 6.26
N PRO A 145 -2.68 20.87 5.32
CA PRO A 145 -1.95 22.08 4.93
C PRO A 145 -2.86 23.23 4.47
N ALA A 146 -3.87 22.94 3.63
CA ALA A 146 -4.81 23.96 3.17
C ALA A 146 -5.70 24.48 4.31
N MET A 147 -6.14 23.59 5.20
CA MET A 147 -6.91 23.96 6.38
C MET A 147 -6.09 24.81 7.36
N GLU A 148 -4.81 24.50 7.55
CA GLU A 148 -3.89 25.22 8.44
C GLU A 148 -3.65 26.65 7.96
N GLU A 149 -3.49 26.86 6.65
CA GLU A 149 -3.36 28.20 6.05
C GLU A 149 -4.59 29.07 6.35
N ASP A 150 -5.80 28.53 6.14
CA ASP A 150 -7.04 29.24 6.43
C ASP A 150 -7.26 29.43 7.94
N ALA A 151 -6.82 28.48 8.77
CA ALA A 151 -6.88 28.59 10.22
C ALA A 151 -5.97 29.72 10.74
N ALA A 152 -4.79 29.90 10.15
CA ALA A 152 -3.91 31.01 10.49
C ALA A 152 -4.57 32.36 10.15
N ALA A 153 -5.10 32.50 8.93
CA ALA A 153 -5.80 33.71 8.50
C ALA A 153 -7.06 34.02 9.34
N GLU A 154 -7.82 32.98 9.73
CA GLU A 154 -8.99 33.14 10.59
C GLU A 154 -8.58 33.48 12.04
N THR A 155 -7.46 32.94 12.55
CA THR A 155 -6.93 33.27 13.88
C THR A 155 -6.62 34.76 13.99
N GLU A 156 -5.99 35.36 12.97
CA GLU A 156 -5.72 36.79 12.94
C GLU A 156 -7.02 37.62 12.99
N LYS A 157 -8.04 37.26 12.20
CA LYS A 157 -9.34 37.95 12.21
C LYS A 157 -10.04 37.85 13.56
N VAL A 158 -10.02 36.68 14.19
CA VAL A 158 -10.61 36.49 15.52
C VAL A 158 -9.85 37.31 16.55
N LEU A 159 -8.52 37.31 16.50
CA LEU A 159 -7.68 38.09 17.40
C LEU A 159 -7.96 39.60 17.28
N GLU A 160 -8.05 40.14 16.07
CA GLU A 160 -8.44 41.55 15.86
C GLU A 160 -9.81 41.87 16.48
N LYS A 161 -10.77 40.96 16.36
CA LYS A 161 -12.10 41.13 16.95
C LYS A 161 -12.04 41.11 18.48
N LEU A 162 -11.24 40.24 19.08
CA LEU A 162 -11.02 40.19 20.52
C LEU A 162 -10.37 41.49 21.03
N VAL A 163 -9.34 41.97 20.35
CA VAL A 163 -8.66 43.25 20.65
C VAL A 163 -9.63 44.43 20.63
N ARG A 164 -10.53 44.49 19.64
CA ARG A 164 -11.51 45.58 19.50
C ARG A 164 -12.66 45.50 20.49
N SER A 165 -12.98 44.31 20.99
CA SER A 165 -14.17 44.08 21.83
C SER A 165 -13.87 44.05 23.33
N ARG A 166 -12.61 43.89 23.74
CA ARG A 166 -12.21 43.76 25.15
C ARG A 166 -11.35 44.92 25.62
N PRO A 167 -11.38 45.24 26.94
CA PRO A 167 -10.43 46.18 27.53
C PRO A 167 -8.97 45.71 27.37
N ARG A 168 -8.03 46.65 27.21
CA ARG A 168 -6.60 46.34 27.02
C ARG A 168 -6.05 45.35 28.06
N LYS A 169 -6.43 45.49 29.33
CA LYS A 169 -5.97 44.64 30.45
C LYS A 169 -6.42 43.18 30.36
N GLU A 170 -7.44 42.89 29.55
CA GLU A 170 -7.94 41.53 29.30
C GLU A 170 -7.34 40.92 28.03
N VAL A 171 -6.56 41.70 27.28
CA VAL A 171 -5.99 41.31 25.98
C VAL A 171 -4.47 41.23 26.05
N TYR A 172 -3.85 42.20 26.73
CA TYR A 172 -2.41 42.36 26.82
C TYR A 172 -1.90 42.20 28.25
N ASP A 173 -0.69 41.66 28.40
CA ASP A 173 0.06 41.66 29.65
C ASP A 173 0.72 43.02 29.92
N ALA A 174 1.58 43.08 30.94
CA ALA A 174 2.28 44.30 31.33
C ALA A 174 3.36 44.74 30.31
N ASP A 175 3.81 43.83 29.44
CA ASP A 175 4.85 44.03 28.44
C ASP A 175 4.27 44.24 27.03
N ASP A 176 2.95 44.47 26.94
CA ASP A 176 2.19 44.63 25.69
C ASP A 176 2.15 43.39 24.77
N ASN A 177 2.40 42.18 25.32
CA ASN A 177 2.19 40.93 24.60
C ASN A 177 0.76 40.41 24.80
N TYR A 178 0.25 39.63 23.85
CA TYR A 178 -1.04 38.97 24.00
C TYR A 178 -1.02 37.98 25.16
N LEU A 179 -2.07 38.01 26.00
CA LEU A 179 -2.25 37.00 27.04
C LEU A 179 -2.44 35.61 26.40
N PRO A 180 -1.81 34.54 26.94
CA PRO A 180 -1.94 33.18 26.39
C PRO A 180 -3.40 32.72 26.25
N ALA A 181 -4.25 33.05 27.22
CA ALA A 181 -5.68 32.72 27.16
C ALA A 181 -6.41 33.34 25.96
N VAL A 182 -5.95 34.51 25.49
CA VAL A 182 -6.53 35.22 24.34
C VAL A 182 -6.07 34.60 23.03
N THR A 183 -4.79 34.22 22.93
CA THR A 183 -4.26 33.51 21.76
C THR A 183 -4.87 32.12 21.64
N ASP A 184 -5.04 31.41 22.75
CA ASP A 184 -5.66 30.08 22.79
C ASP A 184 -7.14 30.15 22.38
N GLU A 185 -7.88 31.14 22.88
CA GLU A 185 -9.27 31.37 22.50
C GLU A 185 -9.40 31.73 21.01
N ALA A 186 -8.53 32.60 20.50
CA ALA A 186 -8.53 32.99 19.10
C ALA A 186 -8.29 31.78 18.19
N TYR A 187 -7.26 30.99 18.50
CA TYR A 187 -6.90 29.79 17.75
C TYR A 187 -8.00 28.73 17.79
N LYS A 188 -8.54 28.43 18.98
CA LYS A 188 -9.65 27.47 19.14
C LYS A 188 -10.88 27.90 18.34
N THR A 189 -11.22 29.19 18.38
CA THR A 189 -12.37 29.73 17.65
C THR A 189 -12.14 29.65 16.14
N ALA A 190 -10.93 29.97 15.68
CA ALA A 190 -10.56 29.90 14.27
C ALA A 190 -10.66 28.48 13.72
N ILE A 191 -10.07 27.49 14.41
CA ILE A 191 -10.18 26.08 14.02
C ILE A 191 -11.63 25.63 14.00
N THR A 192 -12.43 26.00 15.02
CA THR A 192 -13.86 25.68 15.05
C THR A 192 -14.62 26.31 13.87
N ASN A 193 -14.24 27.51 13.43
CA ASN A 193 -14.87 28.17 12.29
C ASN A 193 -14.47 27.52 10.97
N VAL A 194 -13.19 27.21 10.77
CA VAL A 194 -12.68 26.55 9.57
C VAL A 194 -13.30 25.16 9.41
N LEU A 195 -13.35 24.38 10.50
CA LEU A 195 -13.92 23.03 10.49
C LEU A 195 -15.44 22.99 10.20
N LYS A 196 -16.19 24.10 10.35
CA LYS A 196 -17.60 24.15 9.90
C LYS A 196 -17.74 23.92 8.40
N ASN A 197 -16.69 24.22 7.64
CA ASN A 197 -16.59 23.96 6.20
C ASN A 197 -15.53 22.90 5.91
N ALA A 198 -15.32 21.91 6.79
CA ALA A 198 -14.32 20.85 6.59
C ALA A 198 -14.41 20.18 5.20
N ASP A 199 -15.63 20.06 4.66
CA ASP A 199 -15.91 19.52 3.34
C ASP A 199 -15.16 20.25 2.20
N SER A 200 -14.91 21.57 2.31
CA SER A 200 -14.17 22.31 1.29
C SER A 200 -12.68 21.98 1.23
N TYR A 201 -12.16 21.34 2.27
CA TYR A 201 -10.76 20.90 2.36
C TYR A 201 -10.59 19.42 2.01
N ARG A 202 -11.67 18.70 1.65
CA ARG A 202 -11.54 17.33 1.18
C ARG A 202 -10.84 17.30 -0.18
N THR A 203 -9.82 16.47 -0.28
CA THR A 203 -9.09 16.21 -1.52
C THR A 203 -9.00 14.70 -1.74
N ALA A 204 -8.87 14.28 -3.00
CA ALA A 204 -8.67 12.89 -3.36
C ALA A 204 -7.29 12.72 -4.01
N ALA A 205 -6.52 11.75 -3.51
CA ALA A 205 -5.26 11.33 -4.11
C ALA A 205 -5.44 9.96 -4.77
N GLU A 206 -4.94 9.82 -6.00
CA GLU A 206 -4.77 8.50 -6.61
C GLU A 206 -3.48 7.87 -6.12
N LEU A 207 -3.62 6.75 -5.42
CA LEU A 207 -2.54 5.97 -4.83
C LEU A 207 -2.37 4.66 -5.60
N THR A 208 -1.12 4.23 -5.75
CA THR A 208 -0.81 2.88 -6.25
C THR A 208 -0.32 2.04 -5.08
N VAL A 209 -1.23 1.28 -4.48
CA VAL A 209 -0.92 0.41 -3.35
C VAL A 209 -0.22 -0.83 -3.86
N THR A 210 1.01 -1.03 -3.43
CA THR A 210 1.79 -2.23 -3.74
C THR A 210 1.59 -3.27 -2.64
N LEU A 211 1.50 -4.54 -3.03
CA LEU A 211 1.38 -5.65 -2.12
C LEU A 211 2.43 -6.71 -2.44
N ASP A 212 2.91 -7.39 -1.42
CA ASP A 212 3.75 -8.57 -1.54
C ASP A 212 3.10 -9.77 -0.84
N TYR A 213 3.30 -10.95 -1.41
CA TYR A 213 2.79 -12.21 -0.89
C TYR A 213 3.84 -12.84 0.03
N VAL A 214 3.62 -12.69 1.34
CA VAL A 214 4.54 -13.12 2.40
C VAL A 214 3.79 -14.10 3.32
N ASP A 215 4.43 -15.21 3.66
CA ASP A 215 3.89 -16.22 4.61
C ASP A 215 2.45 -16.69 4.32
N GLY A 216 2.09 -16.76 3.04
CA GLY A 216 0.77 -17.25 2.62
C GLY A 216 -0.34 -16.19 2.61
N ARG A 217 0.00 -14.90 2.77
CA ARG A 217 -0.96 -13.79 2.75
C ARG A 217 -0.42 -12.60 1.94
N TRP A 218 -1.33 -11.86 1.31
CA TRP A 218 -1.02 -10.58 0.70
C TRP A 218 -0.88 -9.51 1.78
N LEU A 219 0.20 -8.74 1.75
CA LEU A 219 0.46 -7.63 2.66
C LEU A 219 0.80 -6.37 1.89
N ILE A 220 0.35 -5.24 2.43
CA ILE A 220 0.51 -3.93 1.82
C ILE A 220 1.86 -3.35 2.22
N ASN A 221 2.57 -2.88 1.20
CA ASN A 221 3.71 -2.00 1.35
C ASN A 221 3.22 -0.56 1.41
N ALA A 222 3.16 -0.01 2.63
CA ALA A 222 2.83 1.41 2.79
C ALA A 222 3.98 2.27 2.28
N ASP A 223 3.76 2.96 1.17
CA ASP A 223 4.70 3.93 0.61
C ASP A 223 4.48 5.33 1.21
N SER A 224 5.38 6.26 0.89
CA SER A 224 5.28 7.63 1.39
C SER A 224 4.01 8.35 0.92
N ALA A 225 3.47 7.99 -0.25
CA ALA A 225 2.24 8.58 -0.76
C ALA A 225 1.03 8.15 0.07
N LEU A 226 0.91 6.86 0.40
CA LEU A 226 -0.13 6.35 1.29
C LEU A 226 -0.01 6.97 2.69
N LEU A 227 1.21 7.03 3.25
CA LEU A 227 1.43 7.61 4.57
C LEU A 227 1.08 9.11 4.60
N SER A 228 1.50 9.86 3.57
CA SER A 228 1.15 11.28 3.42
C SER A 228 -0.37 11.48 3.39
N ALA A 229 -1.07 10.68 2.59
CA ALA A 229 -2.52 10.77 2.46
C ALA A 229 -3.25 10.43 3.77
N LEU A 230 -2.79 9.40 4.50
CA LEU A 230 -3.29 9.07 5.84
C LEU A 230 -3.04 10.21 6.83
N MET A 231 -1.91 10.91 6.75
CA MET A 231 -1.61 12.07 7.59
C MET A 231 -2.21 13.39 7.09
N GLY A 232 -3.23 13.34 6.23
CA GLY A 232 -3.92 14.55 5.76
C GLY A 232 -3.12 15.41 4.78
N GLY A 233 -2.14 14.82 4.10
CA GLY A 233 -1.22 15.51 3.20
C GLY A 233 -0.05 16.22 3.90
N ALA A 234 0.05 16.12 5.23
CA ALA A 234 1.21 16.57 5.97
C ALA A 234 2.28 15.46 5.95
N ALA A 235 3.24 15.56 5.03
CA ALA A 235 4.40 14.66 4.92
C ALA A 235 5.72 15.43 5.00
#